data_AF-A0A1B9AQR9-F1
#
_entry.id   AF-A0A1B9AQR9-F1
#
_cell.length_a   1.000
_cell.length_b   1.000
_cell.length_c   1.000
_cell.angle_alpha   90.00
_cell.angle_beta   90.00
_cell.angle_gamma   90.00
#
_symmetry.space_group_name_H-M   'P 1'
#
loop_
_entity.id
_entity.type
_entity.pdbx_description
1 polymer ?
#
loop_
_entity_poly.entity_id
_entity_poly.type
_entity_poly.pdbx_seq_one_letter_code
_entity_poly.pdbx_strand_id
1 'polypeptide(L)' 'MKNNVKITRMKISMTQEQLARKVGVTRQTIGLIEKGEYNPTLHLCVAIAKELNKTLDELFWEVES' A
#
# COMPACT_ATOMS: atom_id res chain seq x y z
N MET A 1 -10.37 -8.04 -0.29
CA MET A 1 -8.99 -7.72 -0.68
C MET A 1 -8.17 -7.61 0.59
N LYS A 2 -7.18 -8.47 0.77
CA LYS A 2 -6.23 -8.31 1.88
C LYS A 2 -5.55 -6.95 1.72
N ASN A 3 -5.29 -6.24 2.80
CA ASN A 3 -4.51 -5.01 2.72
C ASN A 3 -3.40 -5.03 3.76
N ASN A 4 -2.20 -5.38 3.32
CA ASN A 4 -1.01 -5.38 4.17
C ASN A 4 -0.19 -4.09 4.07
N VAL A 5 -0.66 -3.06 3.36
CA VAL A 5 0.07 -1.80 3.14
C VAL A 5 0.47 -1.18 4.47
N LYS A 6 -0.49 -1.04 5.40
CA LYS A 6 -0.23 -0.47 6.73
C LYS A 6 0.82 -1.26 7.50
N ILE A 7 0.65 -2.58 7.57
CA ILE A 7 1.54 -3.47 8.33
C ILE A 7 2.95 -3.42 7.76
N THR A 8 3.10 -3.56 6.45
CA THR A 8 4.39 -3.55 5.76
C THR A 8 5.08 -2.20 5.92
N ARG A 9 4.35 -1.10 5.74
CA ARG A 9 4.88 0.26 5.93
C ARG A 9 5.39 0.48 7.36
N MET A 10 4.66 0.01 8.37
CA MET A 10 5.09 0.14 9.77
C MET A 10 6.30 -0.72 10.12
N LYS A 11 6.47 -1.90 9.50
CA LYS A 11 7.66 -2.76 9.70
C LYS A 11 8.97 -2.08 9.31
N ILE A 12 8.91 -1.11 8.40
CA ILE A 12 10.06 -0.32 7.95
C ILE A 12 10.03 1.14 8.48
N SER A 13 9.25 1.40 9.54
CA SER A 13 9.12 2.71 10.18
C SER A 13 8.77 3.87 9.24
N MET A 14 8.07 3.57 8.13
CA MET A 14 7.66 4.57 7.16
C MET A 14 6.29 5.15 7.56
N THR A 15 6.08 6.45 7.37
CA THR A 15 4.80 7.12 7.64
C THR A 15 3.90 7.12 6.40
N GLN A 16 2.59 7.31 6.57
CA GLN A 16 1.66 7.44 5.44
C GLN A 16 2.08 8.59 4.50
N GLU A 17 2.53 9.69 5.09
CA GLU A 17 3.00 10.87 4.38
C GLU A 17 4.27 10.59 3.54
N GLN A 18 5.22 9.80 4.08
CA GLN A 18 6.39 9.38 3.33
C GLN A 18 6.03 8.47 2.14
N LEU A 19 5.15 7.49 2.35
CA LEU A 19 4.69 6.61 1.27
C LEU A 19 3.95 7.42 0.20
N ALA A 20 3.07 8.32 0.61
CA ALA A 20 2.29 9.18 -0.28
C ALA A 20 3.19 10.00 -1.21
N ARG A 21 4.22 10.66 -0.65
CA ARG A 21 5.21 11.41 -1.44
C ARG A 21 5.97 10.53 -2.42
N LYS A 22 6.32 9.31 -2.04
CA LYS A 22 7.08 8.37 -2.89
C LYS A 22 6.26 7.85 -4.07
N VAL A 23 4.95 7.65 -3.89
CA VAL A 23 4.06 7.12 -4.94
C VAL A 23 3.22 8.20 -5.64
N GLY A 24 3.47 9.48 -5.33
CA GLY A 24 2.85 10.62 -6.02
C GLY A 24 1.36 10.82 -5.70
N VAL A 25 0.93 10.52 -4.48
CA VAL A 25 -0.47 10.71 -4.03
C VAL A 25 -0.53 11.48 -2.72
N THR A 26 -1.75 11.80 -2.27
CA THR A 26 -1.93 12.46 -0.97
C THR A 26 -1.84 11.46 0.19
N ARG A 27 -1.47 11.93 1.38
CA ARG A 27 -1.52 11.11 2.61
C ARG A 27 -2.93 10.61 2.92
N GLN A 28 -3.97 11.36 2.56
CA GLN A 28 -5.35 10.90 2.66
C GLN A 28 -5.62 9.70 1.75
N THR A 29 -5.12 9.69 0.52
CA THR A 29 -5.23 8.55 -0.41
C THR A 29 -4.63 7.29 0.20
N ILE A 30 -3.42 7.37 0.77
CA ILE A 30 -2.81 6.24 1.48
C ILE A 30 -3.67 5.79 2.67
N GLY A 31 -4.23 6.74 3.43
CA GLY A 31 -5.13 6.43 4.54
C GLY A 31 -6.39 5.67 4.11
N LEU A 32 -7.04 6.07 3.02
CA LEU A 32 -8.21 5.39 2.47
C LEU A 32 -7.85 3.99 1.94
N ILE A 33 -6.70 3.85 1.29
CA ILE A 33 -6.18 2.55 0.88
C ILE A 33 -6.04 1.65 2.09
N GLU A 34 -5.28 2.08 3.12
CA GLU A 34 -5.02 1.29 4.33
C GLU A 34 -6.29 0.88 5.09
N LYS A 35 -7.38 1.64 4.96
CA LYS A 35 -8.70 1.31 5.53
C LYS A 35 -9.55 0.40 4.62
N GLY A 36 -9.15 0.18 3.38
CA GLY A 36 -9.95 -0.52 2.37
C GLY A 36 -11.10 0.31 1.80
N GLU A 37 -11.12 1.63 2.06
CA GLU A 37 -12.17 2.57 1.62
C GLU A 37 -11.91 3.12 0.21
N TYR A 38 -10.73 2.84 -0.36
CA TYR A 38 -10.38 3.22 -1.72
C TYR A 38 -9.75 2.04 -2.44
N ASN A 39 -10.23 1.76 -3.65
CA ASN A 39 -9.64 0.76 -4.54
C ASN A 39 -8.58 1.43 -5.43
N PRO A 40 -7.27 1.26 -5.17
CA PRO A 40 -6.22 1.85 -5.97
C PRO A 40 -6.19 1.28 -7.39
N THR A 41 -5.70 2.08 -8.34
CA THR A 41 -5.41 1.59 -9.69
C THR A 41 -4.26 0.59 -9.66
N LEU A 42 -4.18 -0.31 -10.66
CA LEU A 42 -3.06 -1.26 -10.76
C LEU A 42 -1.70 -0.56 -10.73
N HIS A 43 -1.60 0.61 -11.38
CA HIS A 43 -0.38 1.41 -11.37
C HIS A 43 0.02 1.84 -9.94
N LEU A 44 -0.95 2.30 -9.14
CA LEU A 44 -0.71 2.69 -7.76
C LEU A 44 -0.39 1.49 -6.87
N CYS A 45 -1.05 0.34 -7.09
CA CYS A 45 -0.69 -0.91 -6.41
C CYS A 45 0.76 -1.29 -6.66
N VAL A 46 1.20 -1.24 -7.93
CA VAL A 46 2.59 -1.55 -8.32
C VAL A 46 3.58 -0.55 -7.71
N ALA A 47 3.25 0.74 -7.70
CA ALA A 47 4.09 1.76 -7.09
C ALA A 47 4.27 1.53 -5.57
N ILE A 48 3.16 1.27 -4.86
CA ILE A 48 3.20 0.96 -3.43
C ILE A 48 4.00 -0.31 -3.17
N ALA A 49 3.82 -1.35 -3.98
CA ALA A 49 4.54 -2.61 -3.88
C ALA A 49 6.06 -2.43 -4.01
N LYS A 50 6.50 -1.65 -5.01
CA LYS A 50 7.91 -1.31 -5.19
C LYS A 50 8.49 -0.55 -4.00
N GLU A 51 7.79 0.50 -3.53
CA GLU A 51 8.28 1.31 -2.41
C GLU A 51 8.33 0.55 -1.07
N LEU A 52 7.47 -0.44 -0.90
CA LEU A 52 7.43 -1.29 0.29
C LEU A 52 8.27 -2.57 0.15
N ASN A 53 8.99 -2.73 -0.98
CA ASN A 53 9.76 -3.92 -1.32
C ASN A 53 8.97 -5.22 -1.15
N LYS A 54 7.77 -5.24 -1.74
CA LYS A 54 6.84 -6.37 -1.73
C LYS A 54 6.27 -6.65 -3.11
N THR A 55 5.78 -7.86 -3.29
CA THR A 55 4.95 -8.23 -4.44
C THR A 55 3.52 -7.72 -4.26
N LEU A 56 2.78 -7.66 -5.37
CA LEU A 56 1.34 -7.37 -5.34
C LEU A 56 0.59 -8.40 -4.51
N ASP A 57 0.93 -9.68 -4.64
CA ASP A 57 0.32 -10.78 -3.92
C ASP A 57 0.50 -10.64 -2.40
N GLU A 58 1.71 -10.30 -1.95
CA GLU A 58 1.98 -10.06 -0.53
C GLU A 58 1.20 -8.86 0.05
N LEU A 59 0.82 -7.88 -0.77
CA LEU A 59 0.17 -6.65 -0.31
C LEU A 59 -1.35 -6.66 -0.42
N PHE A 60 -1.89 -7.20 -1.51
CA PHE A 60 -3.28 -7.00 -1.93
C PHE A 60 -4.08 -8.30 -2.14
N TRP A 61 -3.45 -9.43 -2.44
CA TRP A 61 -4.17 -10.70 -2.65
C TRP A 61 -4.16 -11.58 -1.41
N GLU A 62 -5.21 -12.39 -1.27
CA GLU A 62 -5.17 -13.55 -0.39
C GLU A 62 -4.59 -14.70 -1.19
N VAL A 63 -3.51 -15.29 -0.70
CA VAL A 63 -3.06 -16.59 -1.22
C VAL A 63 -4.05 -17.59 -0.64
N GLU A 64 -5.01 -18.05 -1.45
CA GLU A 64 -5.81 -19.22 -1.09
C GLU A 64 -4.83 -20.37 -0.78
N SER A 65 -5.01 -20.99 0.38
CA SER A 65 -4.29 -22.20 0.79
C SER A 65 -5.12 -23.43 0.46
#